data_AF-A0A4Q3RNE4-F1
#
_entry.id   AF-A0A4Q3RNE4-F1
#
_cell.length_a   1.000
_cell.length_b   1.000
_cell.length_c   1.000
_cell.angle_alpha   90.00
_cell.angle_beta   90.00
_cell.angle_gamma   90.00
#
_symmetry.space_group_name_H-M   'P 1'
#
loop_
_entity.id
_entity.type
_entity.pdbx_description
1 polymer ?
#
loop_
_entity_poly.entity_id
_entity_poly.type
_entity_poly.pdbx_seq_one_letter_code
_entity_poly.pdbx_strand_id
1 'polypeptide(L)'
;AFRLDLYHRLSVILIHVPSLNERRDDIPLLVTNFLKEICEDYGVAKKEIEPDAMNELKSYNWTGNIRELRNVVERLVILSGKTITADDVKAYVLPKV
;
A
#
# COMPACT_ATOMS: atom_id res chain seq x y z
N ALA A 1 -22.82 -16.74 -18.63
CA ALA A 1 -23.27 -17.65 -17.55
C ALA A 1 -22.04 -18.28 -16.90
N PHE A 2 -22.04 -18.43 -15.59
CA PHE A 2 -20.95 -19.10 -14.87
C PHE A 2 -21.00 -20.62 -15.10
N ARG A 3 -19.85 -21.26 -15.34
CA ARG A 3 -19.74 -22.70 -15.65
C ARG A 3 -19.33 -23.48 -14.42
N LEU A 4 -20.31 -24.14 -13.80
CA LEU A 4 -20.11 -24.91 -12.56
C LEU A 4 -19.14 -26.08 -12.75
N ASP A 5 -19.19 -26.75 -13.91
CA ASP A 5 -18.30 -27.85 -14.26
C ASP A 5 -16.82 -27.42 -14.30
N LEU A 6 -16.57 -26.25 -14.87
CA LEU A 6 -15.23 -25.65 -14.91
C LEU A 6 -14.78 -25.21 -13.51
N TYR A 7 -15.67 -24.65 -12.70
CA TYR A 7 -15.36 -24.27 -11.32
C TYR A 7 -14.87 -25.46 -10.49
N HIS A 8 -15.55 -26.61 -10.57
CA HIS A 8 -15.11 -27.82 -9.85
C HIS A 8 -13.77 -28.36 -10.35
N ARG A 9 -13.45 -28.19 -11.64
CA ARG A 9 -12.14 -28.58 -12.21
C ARG A 9 -11.01 -27.64 -11.81
N LEU A 10 -11.28 -26.36 -11.61
CA LEU A 10 -10.28 -25.37 -11.20
C LEU A 10 -10.10 -25.31 -9.68
N SER A 11 -11.15 -25.60 -8.91
CA SER A 11 -11.16 -25.47 -7.44
C SER A 11 -10.65 -26.73 -6.72
N VAL A 12 -9.70 -27.46 -7.33
CA VAL A 12 -9.09 -28.66 -6.69
C VAL A 12 -8.23 -28.25 -5.50
N ILE A 13 -7.54 -27.12 -5.60
CA ILE A 13 -6.79 -26.50 -4.51
C ILE A 13 -7.17 -25.03 -4.45
N LEU A 14 -7.75 -24.61 -3.33
CA LEU A 14 -8.13 -23.22 -3.10
C LEU A 14 -6.99 -22.50 -2.38
N ILE A 15 -6.38 -21.52 -3.06
CA ILE A 15 -5.39 -20.63 -2.44
C ILE A 15 -6.13 -19.39 -1.95
N HIS A 16 -6.22 -19.25 -0.62
CA HIS A 16 -6.75 -18.03 -0.02
C HIS A 16 -5.69 -16.93 -0.10
N VAL A 17 -6.02 -15.83 -0.78
CA VAL A 17 -5.19 -14.63 -0.80
C VAL A 17 -5.77 -13.65 0.21
N PRO A 18 -5.17 -13.51 1.41
CA PRO A 18 -5.66 -12.57 2.40
C PRO A 18 -5.53 -11.14 1.89
N SER A 19 -6.44 -10.29 2.33
CA SER A 19 -6.37 -8.85 2.13
C SER A 19 -5.17 -8.26 2.87
N LEU A 20 -4.74 -7.07 2.46
CA LEU A 20 -3.68 -6.33 3.13
C LEU A 20 -4.05 -5.98 4.59
N ASN A 21 -5.35 -5.82 4.87
CA ASN A 21 -5.84 -5.55 6.23
C ASN A 21 -5.66 -6.75 7.17
N GLU A 22 -5.66 -7.98 6.64
CA GLU A 22 -5.34 -9.20 7.39
C GLU A 22 -3.83 -9.40 7.57
N ARG A 23 -3.00 -8.63 6.82
CA ARG A 23 -1.53 -8.73 6.81
C ARG A 23 -0.86 -7.36 7.02
N ARG A 24 -1.33 -6.61 8.00
CA ARG A 24 -0.81 -5.25 8.30
C ARG A 24 0.67 -5.23 8.66
N ASP A 25 1.21 -6.33 9.16
CA ASP A 25 2.63 -6.46 9.50
C ASP A 25 3.55 -6.42 8.27
N ASP A 26 3.01 -6.66 7.07
CA ASP A 26 3.76 -6.56 5.81
C ASP A 26 3.84 -5.13 5.27
N ILE A 27 3.02 -4.20 5.77
CA ILE A 27 2.96 -2.82 5.30
C ILE A 27 4.33 -2.14 5.34
N PRO A 28 5.14 -2.22 6.41
CA PRO A 28 6.47 -1.59 6.43
C PRO A 28 7.41 -2.08 5.33
N LEU A 29 7.38 -3.39 5.06
CA LEU A 29 8.22 -3.99 4.02
C LEU A 29 7.77 -3.50 2.64
N LEU A 30 6.46 -3.55 2.38
CA LEU A 30 5.86 -3.08 1.12
C LEU A 30 6.15 -1.59 0.89
N VAL A 31 5.91 -0.75 1.89
CA VAL A 31 6.16 0.70 1.83
C VAL A 31 7.63 1.00 1.58
N THR A 32 8.55 0.29 2.25
CA THR A 32 9.99 0.50 2.04
C THR A 32 10.41 0.17 0.60
N ASN A 33 9.86 -0.91 0.04
CA ASN A 33 10.13 -1.31 -1.34
C ASN A 33 9.53 -0.31 -2.34
N PHE A 34 8.25 0.06 -2.17
CA PHE A 34 7.61 1.04 -3.04
C PHE A 34 8.30 2.40 -2.97
N LEU A 35 8.68 2.88 -1.79
CA LEU A 35 9.38 4.14 -1.64
C LEU A 35 10.71 4.12 -2.37
N LYS A 36 11.45 3.00 -2.31
CA LYS A 36 12.70 2.84 -3.07
C LYS A 36 12.44 2.89 -4.57
N GLU A 37 11.54 2.04 -5.08
CA GLU A 37 11.21 1.96 -6.51
C GLU A 37 10.73 3.31 -7.05
N ILE A 38 9.81 3.95 -6.34
CA ILE A 38 9.23 5.25 -6.72
C ILE A 38 10.33 6.33 -6.69
N CYS A 39 11.13 6.44 -5.64
CA CYS A 39 12.21 7.43 -5.62
C CYS A 39 13.23 7.23 -6.76
N GLU A 40 13.56 5.97 -7.10
CA GLU A 40 14.43 5.63 -8.23
C GLU A 40 13.78 6.03 -9.57
N ASP A 41 12.51 5.72 -9.79
CA ASP A 41 11.75 6.07 -11.00
C ASP A 41 11.64 7.59 -11.20
N TYR A 42 11.41 8.34 -10.11
CA TYR A 42 11.32 9.81 -10.15
C TYR A 42 12.69 10.51 -10.12
N GLY A 43 13.80 9.78 -9.96
CA GLY A 43 15.14 10.34 -9.88
C GLY A 43 15.36 11.25 -8.66
N VAL A 44 14.63 11.02 -7.57
CA VAL A 44 14.71 11.80 -6.32
C VAL A 44 15.45 11.04 -5.24
N ALA A 45 16.05 11.76 -4.29
CA ALA A 45 16.67 11.14 -3.13
C ALA A 45 15.61 10.35 -2.33
N LYS A 46 16.03 9.18 -1.82
CA LYS A 46 15.19 8.35 -0.96
C LYS A 46 14.70 9.17 0.24
N LYS A 47 13.39 9.23 0.42
CA LYS A 47 12.75 9.88 1.57
C LYS A 47 12.78 8.97 2.80
N GLU A 48 12.79 9.60 3.96
CA GLU A 48 12.60 8.91 5.24
C GLU A 48 11.13 8.98 5.65
N ILE A 49 10.63 7.91 6.29
CA ILE A 49 9.30 7.85 6.87
C ILE A 49 9.46 7.81 8.38
N GLU A 50 8.77 8.70 9.09
CA GLU A 50 8.76 8.68 10.55
C GLU A 50 8.05 7.43 11.09
N PRO A 51 8.45 6.94 12.27
CA PRO A 51 7.78 5.81 12.91
C PRO A 51 6.26 6.03 13.08
N ASP A 52 5.86 7.25 13.42
CA ASP A 52 4.44 7.61 13.59
C ASP A 52 3.68 7.60 12.26
N ALA A 53 4.31 8.07 11.17
CA ALA A 53 3.74 7.97 9.83
C ALA A 53 3.54 6.51 9.40
N MET A 54 4.50 5.63 9.72
CA MET A 54 4.37 4.20 9.47
C MET A 54 3.22 3.57 10.28
N ASN A 55 3.03 4.00 11.53
CA ASN A 55 1.93 3.54 12.37
C ASN A 55 0.56 3.98 11.80
N GLU A 56 0.46 5.21 11.31
CA GLU A 56 -0.74 5.70 10.63
C GLU A 56 -1.06 4.86 9.39
N LEU A 57 -0.07 4.57 8.53
CA LEU A 57 -0.25 3.69 7.37
C LEU A 57 -0.73 2.28 7.75
N LYS A 58 -0.29 1.74 8.89
CA LYS A 58 -0.76 0.44 9.40
C LYS A 58 -2.18 0.47 9.92
N SER A 59 -2.58 1.58 10.55
CA SER A 59 -3.92 1.74 11.13
C SER A 59 -5.01 1.87 10.07
N TYR A 60 -4.64 2.30 8.87
CA TYR A 60 -5.59 2.54 7.79
C TYR A 60 -6.22 1.25 7.23
N ASN A 61 -7.45 1.37 6.72
CA ASN A 61 -8.16 0.27 6.09
C ASN A 61 -7.99 0.31 4.57
N TRP A 62 -7.14 -0.56 4.04
CA TRP A 62 -6.76 -0.61 2.62
C TRP A 62 -7.77 -1.40 1.79
N THR A 63 -8.90 -0.78 1.44
CA THR A 63 -9.95 -1.40 0.63
C THR A 63 -9.47 -1.76 -0.78
N GLY A 64 -8.55 -0.98 -1.35
CA GLY A 64 -7.87 -1.26 -2.60
C GLY A 64 -6.56 -2.05 -2.45
N ASN A 65 -6.30 -2.61 -1.26
CA ASN A 65 -5.14 -3.45 -0.94
C ASN A 65 -3.81 -2.80 -1.36
N ILE A 66 -2.89 -3.59 -1.93
CA ILE A 66 -1.54 -3.20 -2.32
C ILE A 66 -1.55 -2.06 -3.35
N ARG A 67 -2.55 -2.03 -4.26
CA ARG A 67 -2.65 -0.99 -5.28
C ARG A 67 -2.93 0.38 -4.65
N GLU A 68 -3.83 0.43 -3.68
CA GLU A 68 -4.13 1.67 -2.95
C GLU A 68 -2.92 2.12 -2.13
N LEU A 69 -2.27 1.20 -1.41
CA LEU A 69 -1.06 1.49 -0.66
C LEU A 69 0.03 2.11 -1.55
N ARG A 70 0.33 1.50 -2.71
CA ARG A 70 1.34 2.02 -3.64
C ARG A 70 1.01 3.44 -4.11
N ASN A 71 -0.24 3.71 -4.48
CA ASN A 71 -0.67 5.03 -4.94
C ASN A 71 -0.54 6.09 -3.84
N VAL A 72 -0.83 5.73 -2.58
CA VAL A 72 -0.65 6.65 -1.45
C VAL A 72 0.84 6.91 -1.21
N VAL A 73 1.70 5.89 -1.23
CA VAL A 73 3.16 6.07 -1.10
C VAL A 73 3.70 6.96 -2.21
N GLU A 74 3.26 6.77 -3.45
CA GLU A 74 3.62 7.63 -4.58
C GLU A 74 3.23 9.09 -4.34
N ARG A 75 1.99 9.32 -3.89
CA ARG A 75 1.52 10.65 -3.53
C ARG A 75 2.35 11.28 -2.40
N LEU A 76 2.72 10.51 -1.37
CA LEU A 76 3.58 10.98 -0.28
C LEU A 76 4.98 11.34 -0.77
N VAL A 77 5.54 10.59 -1.74
CA VAL A 77 6.82 10.92 -2.36
C VAL A 77 6.74 12.23 -3.16
N ILE A 78 5.60 12.53 -3.81
CA ILE A 78 5.44 13.77 -4.57
C ILE A 78 5.15 14.98 -3.67
N LEU A 79 4.27 14.83 -2.68
CA LEU A 79 3.70 15.96 -1.92
C LEU A 79 4.43 16.28 -0.61
N SER A 80 5.09 15.30 0.02
CA SER A 80 5.75 15.52 1.32
C SER A 80 7.13 16.16 1.15
N GLY A 81 7.72 16.62 2.26
CA GLY A 81 9.09 17.15 2.27
C GLY A 81 10.17 16.06 2.14
N LYS A 82 11.34 16.30 2.76
CA LYS A 82 12.45 15.33 2.86
C LYS A 82 12.06 14.09 3.69
N THR A 83 11.23 14.31 4.69
CA THR A 83 10.73 13.31 5.62
C THR A 83 9.21 13.29 5.52
N ILE A 84 8.61 12.09 5.48
CA ILE A 84 7.17 11.87 5.48
C ILE A 84 6.71 11.73 6.94
N THR A 85 5.84 12.63 7.36
CA THR A 85 5.31 12.74 8.72
C THR A 85 3.92 12.10 8.85
N ALA A 86 3.44 11.91 10.08
CA ALA A 86 2.09 11.40 10.32
C ALA A 86 1.00 12.31 9.75
N ASP A 87 1.23 13.62 9.74
CA ASP A 87 0.29 14.60 9.19
C ASP A 87 0.22 14.51 7.66
N ASP A 88 1.34 14.25 6.98
CA ASP A 88 1.35 13.98 5.54
C ASP A 88 0.50 12.74 5.21
N VAL A 89 0.65 11.67 5.98
CA VAL A 89 -0.15 10.45 5.82
C VAL A 89 -1.64 10.76 5.98
N LYS A 90 -2.03 11.47 7.05
CA LYS A 90 -3.44 11.86 7.27
C LYS A 90 -3.98 12.75 6.16
N ALA A 91 -3.17 13.67 5.65
CA ALA A 91 -3.56 14.61 4.60
C ALA A 91 -3.74 13.93 3.24
N TYR A 92 -2.96 12.89 2.94
CA TYR A 92 -2.83 12.35 1.59
C TYR A 92 -3.30 10.91 1.41
N VAL A 93 -3.63 10.17 2.47
CA VAL A 93 -4.22 8.82 2.37
C VAL A 93 -5.60 8.86 1.72
N LEU A 94 -6.43 9.86 2.06
CA LEU A 94 -7.76 10.05 1.48
C LEU A 94 -7.72 11.15 0.41
N PRO A 95 -8.17 10.90 -0.84
CA PRO A 95 -8.50 12.00 -1.73
C PRO A 95 -9.66 12.77 -1.10
N LYS A 96 -9.45 14.06 -0.79
CA LYS A 96 -10.57 14.96 -0.48
C LYS A 96 -11.44 15.03 -1.73
N VAL A 97 -12.62 14.42 -1.67
CA VAL A 97 -13.69 14.56 -2.65
C VAL A 97 -14.27 15.97 -2.53
#